data_AF-A0ABD1AUG0-F1
#
_entry.id   AF-A0ABD1AUG0-F1
#
_cell.length_a   1.000
_cell.length_b   1.000
_cell.length_c   1.000
_cell.angle_alpha   90.00
_cell.angle_beta   90.00
_cell.angle_gamma   90.00
#
_symmetry.space_group_name_H-M   'P 1'
#
loop_
_entity.id
_entity.type
_entity.pdbx_description
1 polymer ?
#
loop_
_entity_poly.entity_id
_entity_poly.type
_entity_poly.pdbx_seq_one_letter_code
_entity_poly.pdbx_strand_id
1 'polypeptide(L)'
;MERKWQEFHHLGSRRVLQRFPTFVTRLKDFAFKKVESEHWEYANEDFVRGKPELTFDIQKRYKESLGPTTFEFKAEPGALETRRAYIKAMMQQRRALANLTL
;
A
#
# COMPACT_ATOMS: atom_id res chain seq x y z
N MET A 1 -21.36 21.38 14.12
CA MET A 1 -21.42 19.91 13.91
C MET A 1 -22.06 19.67 12.55
N GLU A 2 -21.36 19.07 11.59
CA GLU A 2 -21.94 18.02 10.72
C GLU A 2 -20.82 17.39 9.90
N ARG A 3 -20.65 16.08 10.09
CA ARG A 3 -19.53 15.27 9.56
C ARG A 3 -19.89 14.73 8.18
N LYS A 4 -19.69 15.50 7.11
CA LYS A 4 -19.90 15.03 5.73
C LYS A 4 -18.63 14.52 5.02
N TRP A 5 -17.80 13.75 5.74
CA TRP A 5 -16.67 13.03 5.12
C TRP A 5 -16.78 11.50 5.25
N GLN A 6 -17.92 10.98 5.71
CA GLN A 6 -18.13 9.55 5.99
C GLN A 6 -18.74 8.75 4.82
N GLU A 7 -19.18 9.38 3.73
CA GLU A 7 -19.97 8.68 2.69
C GLU A 7 -19.15 7.85 1.68
N PHE A 8 -17.82 7.87 1.69
CA PHE A 8 -17.00 7.14 0.71
C PHE A 8 -16.62 5.69 1.09
N HIS A 9 -17.35 5.05 2.00
CA HIS A 9 -17.01 3.70 2.48
C HIS A 9 -18.04 2.61 2.18
N HIS A 10 -18.84 2.73 1.13
CA HIS A 10 -19.64 1.60 0.65
C HIS A 10 -19.33 1.34 -0.82
N LEU A 11 -18.40 0.40 -1.05
CA LEU A 11 -18.50 -0.66 -2.06
C LEU A 11 -17.14 -1.37 -2.14
N GLY A 12 -17.11 -2.61 -1.67
CA GLY A 12 -15.99 -3.50 -1.95
C GLY A 12 -15.83 -3.65 -3.46
N SER A 13 -14.65 -3.34 -3.97
CA SER A 13 -14.24 -3.86 -5.26
C SER A 13 -12.73 -3.91 -5.38
N ARG A 14 -12.24 -5.14 -5.53
CA ARG A 14 -11.01 -5.44 -6.24
C ARG A 14 -11.00 -4.65 -7.55
N ARG A 15 -10.12 -3.65 -7.65
CA ARG A 15 -9.24 -3.41 -8.81
C ARG A 15 -8.47 -2.11 -8.62
N VAL A 16 -7.18 -2.23 -8.89
CA VAL A 16 -6.19 -1.19 -9.16
C VAL A 16 -6.82 -0.03 -9.96
N LEU A 17 -6.43 1.21 -9.63
CA LEU A 17 -6.60 2.50 -10.36
C LEU A 17 -7.59 3.50 -9.75
N GLN A 18 -7.12 4.30 -8.78
CA GLN A 18 -7.31 5.77 -8.76
C GLN A 18 -6.20 6.39 -7.89
N ARG A 19 -5.27 7.15 -8.49
CA ARG A 19 -3.99 7.54 -7.84
C ARG A 19 -4.07 8.76 -6.90
N PHE A 20 -5.18 9.50 -6.85
CA PHE A 20 -5.32 10.68 -5.97
C PHE A 20 -6.02 10.40 -4.63
N PRO A 21 -7.17 9.69 -4.60
CA PRO A 21 -7.82 9.32 -3.34
C PRO A 21 -6.89 8.47 -2.47
N THR A 22 -6.11 7.58 -3.09
CA THR A 22 -5.12 6.77 -2.37
C THR A 22 -4.02 7.61 -1.73
N PHE A 23 -3.56 8.69 -2.37
CA PHE A 23 -2.46 9.49 -1.80
C PHE A 23 -2.91 10.27 -0.56
N VAL A 24 -4.07 10.92 -0.62
CA VAL A 24 -4.63 11.65 0.53
C VAL A 24 -4.98 10.69 1.68
N THR A 25 -5.51 9.50 1.36
CA THR A 25 -5.71 8.46 2.37
C THR A 25 -4.38 8.03 3.00
N ARG A 26 -3.32 7.83 2.21
CA ARG A 26 -2.00 7.50 2.75
C ARG A 26 -1.43 8.59 3.64
N LEU A 27 -1.57 9.86 3.28
CA LEU A 27 -1.18 10.97 4.14
C LEU A 27 -1.89 10.88 5.50
N LYS A 28 -3.20 10.64 5.50
CA LYS A 28 -3.98 10.46 6.71
C LYS A 28 -3.53 9.24 7.53
N ASP A 29 -3.26 8.10 6.89
CA ASP A 29 -2.77 6.88 7.54
C ASP A 29 -1.45 7.12 8.29
N PHE A 30 -0.55 7.91 7.68
CA PHE A 30 0.72 8.34 8.29
C PHE A 30 0.58 9.62 9.13
N ALA A 31 -0.64 9.96 9.56
CA ALA A 31 -0.95 11.08 10.45
C ALA A 31 -0.53 12.48 9.94
N PHE A 32 -0.37 12.66 8.63
CA PHE A 32 -0.23 13.99 8.05
C PHE A 32 -1.57 14.74 8.15
N LYS A 33 -1.53 15.94 8.72
CA LYS A 33 -2.68 16.81 8.88
C LYS A 33 -2.68 17.88 7.80
N LYS A 34 -3.86 18.21 7.29
CA LYS A 34 -4.01 19.35 6.37
C LYS A 34 -3.67 20.62 7.14
N VAL A 35 -2.80 21.45 6.57
CA VAL A 35 -2.53 22.80 7.07
C VAL A 35 -3.69 23.71 6.65
N GLU A 36 -4.09 24.65 7.50
CA GLU A 36 -5.08 25.68 7.15
C GLU A 36 -4.48 26.66 6.12
N SER A 37 -4.43 26.21 4.86
CA SER A 37 -3.94 26.93 3.70
C SER A 37 -4.93 26.76 2.55
N GLU A 38 -4.97 27.74 1.66
CA GLU A 38 -5.68 27.63 0.38
C GLU A 38 -5.05 26.55 -0.53
N HIS A 39 -3.80 26.17 -0.25
CA HIS A 39 -3.06 25.16 -0.98
C HIS A 39 -3.23 23.75 -0.39
N TRP A 40 -2.83 22.74 -1.17
CA TRP A 40 -2.81 21.34 -0.76
C TRP A 40 -1.58 21.02 0.09
N GLU A 41 -1.53 21.64 1.27
CA GLU A 41 -0.42 21.51 2.21
C GLU A 41 -0.77 20.56 3.36
N TYR A 42 0.20 19.71 3.69
CA TYR A 42 0.08 18.71 4.74
C TYR A 42 1.36 18.67 5.58
N ALA A 43 1.21 18.53 6.90
CA ALA A 43 2.32 18.53 7.85
C ALA A 43 2.27 17.31 8.79
N ASN A 44 3.46 16.83 9.15
CA ASN A 44 3.72 15.86 10.20
C ASN A 44 4.97 16.32 10.95
N GLU A 45 4.92 16.38 12.28
CA GLU A 45 5.99 16.90 13.14
C GLU A 45 7.31 16.14 12.98
N ASP A 46 7.24 14.86 12.61
CA ASP A 46 8.39 13.99 12.42
C ASP A 46 8.85 13.93 10.95
N PHE A 47 8.21 14.68 10.04
CA PHE A 47 8.62 14.76 8.64
C PHE A 47 9.43 16.03 8.39
N VAL A 48 10.68 16.02 8.86
CA VAL A 48 11.57 17.19 8.83
C VAL A 48 12.66 17.03 7.76
N ARG A 49 12.86 18.08 6.94
CA ARG A 49 13.90 18.10 5.91
C ARG A 49 15.29 17.91 6.53
N GLY A 50 16.04 16.95 6.02
CA GLY A 50 17.40 16.64 6.49
C GLY A 50 17.47 15.74 7.73
N LYS A 51 16.32 15.24 8.22
CA LYS A 51 16.24 14.35 9.39
C LYS A 51 15.48 13.05 9.06
N PRO A 52 16.03 12.17 8.21
CA PRO A 52 15.36 10.92 7.82
C PRO A 52 15.08 10.00 9.02
N GLU A 53 15.85 10.08 10.10
CA GLU A 53 15.68 9.29 11.31
C GLU A 53 14.30 9.46 11.96
N LEU A 54 13.69 10.66 11.87
CA LEU A 54 12.36 10.93 12.42
C LEU A 54 11.25 10.20 11.66
N THR A 55 11.49 9.84 10.39
CA THR A 55 10.50 9.09 9.60
C THR A 55 10.28 7.66 10.11
N PHE A 56 11.22 7.13 10.90
CA PHE A 56 11.06 5.83 11.56
C PHE A 56 9.87 5.83 12.52
N ASP A 57 9.70 6.90 13.29
CA ASP A 57 8.61 7.03 14.26
C ASP A 57 7.26 7.15 13.58
N ILE A 58 7.20 7.83 12.43
CA ILE A 58 6.00 7.86 11.57
C ILE A 58 5.62 6.44 11.13
N GLN A 59 6.59 5.65 10.66
CA GLN A 59 6.35 4.30 10.19
C GLN A 59 5.94 3.36 11.34
N LYS A 60 6.58 3.50 12.51
CA LYS A 60 6.28 2.72 13.70
C LYS A 60 4.82 2.95 14.14
N ARG A 61 4.40 4.21 14.27
CA ARG A 61 3.01 4.54 14.65
C ARG A 61 1.99 4.03 13.63
N TYR A 62 2.31 4.07 12.33
CA TYR A 62 1.45 3.46 11.31
C TYR A 62 1.32 1.94 11.50
N LYS A 63 2.40 1.22 11.80
CA LYS A 63 2.32 -0.22 12.07
C LYS A 63 1.51 -0.53 13.32
N GLU A 64 1.66 0.27 14.36
CA GLU A 64 0.88 0.16 15.60
C GLU A 64 -0.61 0.46 15.38
N SER A 65 -0.93 1.42 14.50
CA SER A 65 -2.32 1.79 14.19
C SER A 65 -3.06 0.77 13.33
N LEU A 66 -2.34 -0.09 12.60
CA LEU A 66 -2.93 -1.20 11.85
C LEU A 66 -3.49 -2.32 12.74
N GLY A 67 -3.37 -2.20 14.07
CA GLY A 67 -3.75 -3.23 15.03
C GLY A 67 -2.82 -4.45 14.94
N PRO A 68 -3.02 -5.48 15.79
CA PRO A 68 -2.34 -6.75 15.61
C PRO A 68 -2.69 -7.24 14.19
N THR A 69 -1.68 -7.28 13.34
CA THR A 69 -1.82 -7.71 11.94
C THR A 69 -1.98 -9.23 11.90
N THR A 70 -3.01 -9.76 12.54
CA THR A 70 -3.64 -11.00 12.11
C THR A 70 -4.60 -10.62 11.00
N PHE A 71 -4.06 -10.08 9.90
CA PHE A 71 -4.64 -10.44 8.63
C PHE A 71 -4.37 -11.94 8.54
N GLU A 72 -5.36 -12.75 8.95
CA GLU A 72 -5.48 -14.11 8.46
C GLU A 72 -5.62 -13.98 6.95
N PHE A 73 -4.50 -13.80 6.27
CA PHE A 73 -4.42 -14.11 4.87
C PHE A 73 -4.64 -15.62 4.88
N LYS A 74 -5.89 -16.02 4.65
CA LYS A 74 -6.23 -17.39 4.28
C LYS A 74 -5.57 -17.66 2.95
N ALA A 75 -4.24 -17.79 2.97
CA ALA A 75 -3.51 -18.39 1.89
C ALA A 75 -3.99 -19.83 1.92
N GLU A 76 -4.74 -20.22 0.90
CA GLU A 76 -4.97 -21.65 0.67
C GLU A 76 -3.61 -22.35 0.71
N PRO A 77 -3.44 -23.39 1.55
CA PRO A 77 -2.20 -24.16 1.58
C PRO A 77 -1.84 -24.58 0.15
N GLY A 78 -0.64 -24.23 -0.32
CA GLY A 78 -0.23 -24.55 -1.70
C GLY A 78 -0.39 -23.40 -2.71
N ALA A 79 -1.05 -22.28 -2.38
CA ALA A 79 -1.24 -21.18 -3.32
C ALA A 79 0.07 -20.51 -3.75
N LEU A 80 1.04 -20.42 -2.83
CA LEU A 80 2.36 -19.85 -3.10
C LEU A 80 3.22 -20.82 -3.92
N GLU A 81 3.18 -22.11 -3.60
CA GLU A 81 3.86 -23.17 -4.35
C GLU A 81 3.34 -23.25 -5.78
N THR A 82 2.02 -23.18 -5.96
CA THR A 82 1.37 -23.16 -7.28
C THR A 82 1.82 -21.95 -8.09
N ARG A 83 1.84 -20.76 -7.48
CA ARG A 83 2.29 -19.53 -8.15
C ARG A 83 3.78 -19.57 -8.49
N ARG A 84 4.61 -20.14 -7.61
CA ARG A 84 6.05 -20.35 -7.86
C ARG A 84 6.29 -21.34 -9.00
N ALA A 85 5.56 -22.45 -9.02
CA ALA A 85 5.64 -23.46 -10.06
C ALA A 85 5.23 -22.89 -11.43
N TYR A 86 4.13 -22.14 -11.47
CA TYR A 86 3.67 -21.46 -12.68
C TYR A 86 4.73 -20.51 -13.26
N ILE A 87 5.32 -19.64 -12.43
CA ILE A 87 6.37 -18.71 -12.88
C ILE A 87 7.61 -19.47 -13.37
N LYS A 88 8.01 -20.54 -12.67
CA LYS A 88 9.16 -21.37 -13.05
C LYS A 88 8.93 -22.05 -14.41
N ALA A 89 7.76 -22.62 -14.63
CA ALA A 89 7.38 -23.26 -15.89
C ALA A 89 7.37 -22.25 -17.05
N MET A 90 6.82 -21.05 -16.82
CA MET A 90 6.82 -19.98 -17.83
C MET A 90 8.24 -19.56 -18.22
N MET A 91 9.15 -19.41 -17.24
CA MET A 91 10.55 -19.08 -17.52
C MET A 91 11.28 -20.20 -18.28
N GLN A 92 11.00 -21.46 -17.95
CA GLN A 92 11.56 -22.61 -18.65
C GLN A 92 11.05 -22.72 -20.08
N GLN A 93 9.76 -22.47 -20.33
CA GLN A 93 9.22 -22.38 -21.69
C GLN A 93 9.89 -21.28 -22.50
N ARG A 94 10.04 -20.07 -21.93
CA ARG A 94 10.74 -18.97 -22.63
C ARG A 94 12.19 -19.32 -22.94
N ARG A 95 12.88 -20.04 -22.05
CA ARG A 95 14.26 -20.51 -22.26
C ARG A 95 14.34 -21.62 -23.31
N ALA A 96 13.38 -22.55 -23.32
CA ALA A 96 13.30 -23.62 -24.32
C ALA A 96 12.98 -23.07 -25.72
N LEU A 97 12.07 -22.10 -25.82
CA LEU A 97 11.77 -21.40 -27.07
C LEU A 97 12.98 -20.62 -27.59
N ALA A 98 13.72 -19.92 -26.70
CA ALA A 98 14.93 -19.22 -27.08
C ALA A 98 16.05 -20.15 -27.58
N ASN A 99 16.10 -21.39 -27.08
CA ASN A 99 17.06 -22.40 -27.51
C ASN A 99 16.66 -23.11 -28.83
N LEU A 100 15.40 -22.99 -29.27
CA LEU A 100 14.90 -23.58 -30.52
C LEU A 100 14.92 -22.59 -31.70
N THR A 101 15.23 -21.32 -31.45
CA THR A 101 15.32 -20.25 -32.46
C THR A 101 16.76 -19.97 -32.94
N LEU A 102 17.67 -20.95 -32.81
CA LEU A 102 19.00 -20.98 -33.43
C LEU A 102 19.07 -22.16 -34.40
#